data_AF-A0A923Q8L4-F1
#
_entry.id   AF-A0A923Q8L4-F1
#
_cell.length_a   1.000
_cell.length_b   1.000
_cell.length_c   1.000
_cell.angle_alpha   90.00
_cell.angle_beta   90.00
_cell.angle_gamma   90.00
#
_symmetry.space_group_name_H-M   'P 1'
#
loop_
_entity.id
_entity.type
_entity.pdbx_description
1 polymer ?
#
loop_
_entity_poly.entity_id
_entity_poly.type
_entity_poly.pdbx_seq_one_letter_code
_entity_poly.pdbx_strand_id
1 'polypeptide(L)'
;MSAPVATSWPGVLSALLAGIDLTTADTAWVMGEVMAGDATPAQVAGFAVALRAKGETAAEVAGLVEVMLAEAAPVSVTGRVVDTCGTGGDRSNTVNLSTMAALVVAGAGVPVVKHGNRAASSACGSADLLEQLGVAVDLPPAAVGPCLEQAGIAFCFAPVFHPGMRHAAVPRRDLGVATVFNILGPLTNPARPAAQAVGVSDARLAPVMAGVLAARGTDALVFRGDDGLDELTITGPSTVWVVRDGTV
;
A
#
# COMPACT_ATOMS: atom_id res chain seq x y z
N MET A 1 -9.84 16.48 17.13
CA MET A 1 -10.09 16.52 15.68
C MET A 1 -9.76 17.92 15.20
N SER A 2 -8.76 18.07 14.35
CA SER A 2 -8.44 19.35 13.70
C SER A 2 -9.61 19.79 12.82
N ALA A 3 -9.87 21.09 12.72
CA ALA A 3 -10.83 21.61 11.74
C ALA A 3 -10.26 21.42 10.31
N PRO A 4 -11.11 21.21 9.29
CA PRO A 4 -10.64 21.09 7.92
C PRO A 4 -9.86 22.34 7.52
N VAL A 5 -8.72 22.15 6.85
CA VAL A 5 -7.98 23.27 6.29
C VAL A 5 -8.72 23.72 5.03
N ALA A 6 -8.69 25.02 4.69
CA ALA A 6 -9.19 25.46 3.39
C ALA A 6 -8.42 24.69 2.30
N THR A 7 -9.13 23.86 1.53
CA THR A 7 -8.61 22.89 0.55
C THR A 7 -7.78 23.60 -0.52
N SER A 8 -6.49 23.77 -0.22
CA SER A 8 -5.53 24.50 -1.03
C SER A 8 -4.12 24.02 -0.68
N TRP A 9 -3.25 24.01 -1.68
CA TRP A 9 -1.86 23.59 -1.48
C TRP A 9 -1.10 24.42 -0.44
N PRO A 10 -1.18 25.77 -0.43
CA PRO A 10 -0.54 26.55 0.63
C PRO A 10 -1.09 26.24 2.02
N GLY A 11 -2.40 26.01 2.16
CA GLY A 11 -3.03 25.67 3.43
C GLY A 11 -2.54 24.32 3.96
N VAL A 12 -2.62 23.28 3.13
CA VAL A 12 -2.16 21.91 3.46
C VAL A 12 -0.69 21.91 3.85
N LEU A 13 0.17 22.52 3.03
CA LEU A 13 1.61 22.54 3.31
C LEU A 13 1.95 23.35 4.56
N SER A 14 1.28 24.48 4.80
CA SER A 14 1.50 25.29 6.01
C SER A 14 1.10 24.54 7.27
N ALA A 15 -0.01 23.79 7.24
CA ALA A 15 -0.45 22.96 8.36
C ALA A 15 0.58 21.88 8.68
N LEU A 16 1.07 21.15 7.67
CA LEU A 16 2.10 20.12 7.86
C LEU A 16 3.41 20.70 8.42
N LEU A 17 3.86 21.84 7.89
CA LEU A 17 5.07 22.53 8.38
C LEU A 17 4.92 23.05 9.81
N ALA A 18 3.70 23.36 10.25
CA ALA A 18 3.39 23.73 11.63
C ALA A 18 3.21 22.51 12.56
N GLY A 19 3.38 21.28 12.05
CA GLY A 19 3.18 20.06 12.83
C GLY A 19 1.71 19.74 13.14
N ILE A 20 0.78 20.29 12.36
CA ILE A 20 -0.66 20.09 12.54
C ILE A 20 -1.11 18.89 11.70
N ASP A 21 -1.83 17.97 12.35
CA ASP A 21 -2.45 16.83 11.66
C ASP A 21 -3.57 17.30 10.72
N LEU A 22 -3.51 16.80 9.49
CA LEU A 22 -4.56 16.97 8.50
C LEU A 22 -5.72 16.01 8.77
N THR A 23 -6.92 16.39 8.37
CA THR A 23 -8.07 15.50 8.41
C THR A 23 -8.05 14.50 7.25
N THR A 24 -8.84 13.42 7.35
CA THR A 24 -9.07 12.48 6.24
C THR A 24 -9.57 13.18 4.99
N ALA A 25 -10.42 14.22 5.13
CA ALA A 25 -10.92 14.99 4.00
C ALA A 25 -9.83 15.83 3.32
N ASP A 26 -8.91 16.40 4.11
CA ASP A 26 -7.78 17.18 3.57
C ASP A 26 -6.86 16.29 2.73
N THR A 27 -6.50 15.09 3.23
CA THR A 27 -5.64 14.17 2.48
C THR A 27 -6.36 13.50 1.32
N ALA A 28 -7.66 13.26 1.41
CA ALA A 28 -8.46 12.84 0.26
C ALA A 28 -8.42 13.91 -0.85
N TRP A 29 -8.61 15.19 -0.52
CA TRP A 29 -8.46 16.28 -1.49
C TRP A 29 -7.07 16.29 -2.14
N VAL A 30 -5.99 16.20 -1.34
CA VAL A 30 -4.61 16.11 -1.86
C VAL A 30 -4.44 14.94 -2.82
N MET A 31 -4.92 13.76 -2.44
CA MET A 31 -4.77 12.57 -3.26
C MET A 31 -5.58 12.66 -4.56
N GLY A 32 -6.73 13.31 -4.53
CA GLY A 32 -7.54 13.60 -5.73
C GLY A 32 -6.75 14.43 -6.74
N GLU A 33 -6.17 15.54 -6.29
CA GLU A 33 -5.31 16.40 -7.13
C GLU A 33 -4.10 15.64 -7.72
N VAL A 34 -3.49 14.76 -6.92
CA VAL A 34 -2.38 13.91 -7.36
C VAL A 34 -2.83 12.92 -8.43
N MET A 35 -3.94 12.21 -8.20
CA MET A 35 -4.45 11.18 -9.11
C MET A 35 -4.98 11.76 -10.42
N ALA A 36 -5.55 12.97 -10.39
CA ALA A 36 -6.00 13.72 -11.57
C ALA A 36 -4.85 14.34 -12.38
N GLY A 37 -3.69 14.56 -11.75
CA GLY A 37 -2.55 15.22 -12.37
C GLY A 37 -2.58 16.75 -12.30
N ASP A 38 -3.43 17.30 -11.44
CA ASP A 38 -3.57 18.75 -11.21
C ASP A 38 -2.50 19.28 -10.23
N ALA A 39 -1.91 18.39 -9.43
CA ALA A 39 -0.79 18.70 -8.55
C ALA A 39 0.52 18.87 -9.32
N THR A 40 1.22 19.99 -9.13
CA THR A 40 2.57 20.18 -9.66
C THR A 40 3.58 19.24 -8.97
N PRO A 41 4.69 18.85 -9.63
CA PRO A 41 5.71 18.01 -9.01
C PRO A 41 6.26 18.57 -7.68
N ALA A 42 6.38 19.89 -7.57
CA ALA A 42 6.83 20.56 -6.35
C ALA A 42 5.82 20.44 -5.19
N GLN A 43 4.52 20.51 -5.48
CA GLN A 43 3.46 20.32 -4.49
C GLN A 43 3.44 18.88 -3.97
N VAL A 44 3.53 17.90 -4.86
CA VAL A 44 3.59 16.47 -4.49
C VAL A 44 4.82 16.19 -3.63
N ALA A 45 6.00 16.68 -4.05
CA ALA A 45 7.23 16.50 -3.30
C ALA A 45 7.17 17.19 -1.92
N GLY A 46 6.69 18.43 -1.88
CA GLY A 46 6.53 19.20 -0.65
C GLY A 46 5.59 18.51 0.34
N PHE A 47 4.46 18.00 -0.13
CA PHE A 47 3.52 17.23 0.69
C PHE A 47 4.16 15.95 1.23
N ALA A 48 4.79 15.16 0.37
CA ALA A 48 5.40 13.89 0.75
C ALA A 48 6.48 14.06 1.84
N VAL A 49 7.32 15.09 1.70
CA VAL A 49 8.39 15.39 2.66
C VAL A 49 7.83 15.97 3.96
N ALA A 50 6.91 16.96 3.87
CA ALA A 50 6.34 17.61 5.05
C ALA A 50 5.52 16.62 5.90
N LEU A 51 4.71 15.77 5.27
CA LEU A 51 3.93 14.75 5.98
C LEU A 51 4.85 13.72 6.66
N ARG A 52 5.89 13.24 5.96
CA ARG A 52 6.86 12.32 6.57
C ARG A 52 7.61 12.96 7.75
N ALA A 53 7.99 14.22 7.62
CA ALA A 53 8.71 14.96 8.66
C ALA A 53 7.84 15.19 9.90
N LYS A 54 6.55 15.49 9.71
CA LYS A 54 5.55 15.57 10.79
C LYS A 54 5.33 14.20 11.45
N GLY A 55 5.26 13.15 10.64
CA GLY A 55 4.80 11.83 11.03
C GLY A 55 3.36 11.61 10.59
N GLU A 56 3.14 10.51 9.87
CA GLU A 56 1.85 10.10 9.32
C GLU A 56 0.90 9.64 10.43
N THR A 57 -0.36 10.07 10.39
CA THR A 57 -1.44 9.50 11.21
C THR A 57 -2.30 8.53 10.40
N ALA A 58 -3.02 7.63 11.09
CA ALA A 58 -3.93 6.70 10.43
C ALA A 58 -5.05 7.42 9.66
N ALA A 59 -5.55 8.55 10.19
CA ALA A 59 -6.59 9.35 9.52
C ALA A 59 -6.11 9.99 8.22
N GLU A 60 -4.87 10.48 8.20
CA GLU A 60 -4.23 11.06 7.02
C GLU A 60 -4.00 10.00 5.94
N VAL A 61 -3.44 8.84 6.31
CA VAL A 61 -3.20 7.73 5.38
C VAL A 61 -4.53 7.18 4.85
N ALA A 62 -5.57 7.10 5.69
CA ALA A 62 -6.89 6.63 5.27
C ALA A 62 -7.47 7.48 4.12
N GLY A 63 -7.35 8.81 4.18
CA GLY A 63 -7.84 9.69 3.11
C GLY A 63 -7.11 9.49 1.78
N LEU A 64 -5.79 9.24 1.83
CA LEU A 64 -5.01 8.88 0.63
C LEU A 64 -5.47 7.54 0.04
N VAL A 65 -5.64 6.53 0.91
CA VAL A 65 -6.04 5.18 0.52
C VAL A 65 -7.45 5.15 -0.07
N GLU A 66 -8.39 5.90 0.51
CA GLU A 66 -9.78 5.98 0.04
C GLU A 66 -9.84 6.45 -1.41
N VAL A 67 -9.15 7.54 -1.73
CA VAL A 67 -9.12 8.07 -3.10
C VAL A 67 -8.38 7.13 -4.06
N MET A 68 -7.26 6.54 -3.64
CA MET A 68 -6.57 5.56 -4.48
C MET A 68 -7.42 4.34 -4.83
N LEU A 69 -8.27 3.88 -3.89
CA LEU A 69 -9.21 2.77 -4.11
C LEU A 69 -10.45 3.17 -4.89
N ALA A 70 -10.89 4.43 -4.80
CA ALA A 70 -12.00 4.97 -5.58
C ALA A 70 -11.63 5.15 -7.06
N GLU A 71 -10.41 5.60 -7.32
CA GLU A 71 -9.86 5.81 -8.67
C GLU A 71 -9.15 4.56 -9.25
N ALA A 72 -9.14 3.45 -8.51
CA ALA A 72 -8.55 2.21 -8.99
C ALA A 72 -9.40 1.58 -10.09
N ALA A 73 -8.74 0.89 -11.03
CA ALA A 73 -9.46 0.09 -12.02
C ALA A 73 -10.29 -1.01 -11.31
N PRO A 74 -11.58 -1.17 -11.66
CA PRO A 74 -12.49 -1.98 -10.87
C PRO A 74 -12.16 -3.48 -11.00
N VAL A 75 -12.03 -4.15 -9.86
CA VAL A 75 -11.84 -5.60 -9.76
C VAL A 75 -13.05 -6.20 -9.04
N SER A 76 -13.66 -7.21 -9.66
CA SER A 76 -14.72 -8.01 -9.03
C SER A 76 -14.20 -9.40 -8.77
N VAL A 77 -14.29 -9.84 -7.52
CA VAL A 77 -13.92 -11.18 -7.07
C VAL A 77 -15.02 -11.72 -6.16
N THR A 78 -15.22 -13.03 -6.19
CA THR A 78 -16.22 -13.71 -5.36
C THR A 78 -15.58 -14.33 -4.13
N GLY A 79 -16.31 -14.33 -3.02
CA GLY A 79 -15.87 -14.94 -1.77
C GLY A 79 -14.84 -14.12 -0.98
N ARG A 80 -14.25 -14.78 0.01
CA ARG A 80 -13.29 -14.17 0.93
C ARG A 80 -11.86 -14.41 0.43
N VAL A 81 -11.19 -13.35 0.00
CA VAL A 81 -9.82 -13.40 -0.52
C VAL A 81 -8.82 -12.80 0.46
N VAL A 82 -7.56 -13.23 0.35
CA VAL A 82 -6.44 -12.69 1.12
C VAL A 82 -5.39 -12.02 0.24
N ASP A 83 -4.67 -11.05 0.79
CA ASP A 83 -3.47 -10.47 0.19
C ASP A 83 -2.27 -10.66 1.12
N THR A 84 -1.09 -10.85 0.52
CA THR A 84 0.19 -10.93 1.21
C THR A 84 1.11 -9.92 0.56
N CYS A 85 1.44 -8.84 1.25
CA CYS A 85 2.23 -7.75 0.65
C CYS A 85 3.10 -7.08 1.70
N GLY A 86 4.23 -6.52 1.26
CA GLY A 86 5.14 -5.76 2.10
C GLY A 86 5.23 -4.32 1.59
N THR A 87 5.60 -3.40 2.46
CA THR A 87 5.97 -2.03 2.03
C THR A 87 7.25 -2.01 1.19
N GLY A 88 8.08 -3.06 1.32
CA GLY A 88 9.45 -3.10 0.84
C GLY A 88 10.33 -2.07 1.56
N GLY A 89 11.52 -1.84 1.00
CA GLY A 89 12.44 -0.80 1.47
C GLY A 89 13.21 -1.13 2.74
N ASP A 90 13.15 -2.37 3.22
CA ASP A 90 13.99 -2.89 4.31
C ASP A 90 15.49 -2.98 3.93
N ARG A 91 15.79 -2.98 2.62
CA ARG A 91 17.14 -3.10 2.02
C ARG A 91 17.86 -4.40 2.40
N SER A 92 17.10 -5.43 2.77
CA SER A 92 17.64 -6.73 3.16
C SER A 92 18.02 -7.61 1.96
N ASN A 93 17.50 -7.29 0.77
CA ASN A 93 17.67 -8.08 -0.46
C ASN A 93 17.32 -9.57 -0.26
N THR A 94 16.30 -9.84 0.55
CA THR A 94 15.75 -11.18 0.72
C THR A 94 15.14 -11.69 -0.60
N VAL A 95 14.92 -13.00 -0.65
CA VAL A 95 14.04 -13.63 -1.65
C VAL A 95 12.61 -13.08 -1.51
N ASN A 96 11.78 -13.17 -2.55
CA ASN A 96 10.41 -12.64 -2.53
C ASN A 96 9.46 -13.46 -1.62
N LEU A 97 9.65 -13.38 -0.31
CA LEU A 97 8.95 -14.15 0.72
C LEU A 97 7.43 -13.99 0.59
N SER A 98 6.91 -12.76 0.54
CA SER A 98 5.47 -12.54 0.32
C SER A 98 4.92 -13.13 -0.99
N THR A 99 5.72 -13.28 -2.06
CA THR A 99 5.26 -13.94 -3.30
C THR A 99 5.21 -15.45 -3.13
N MET A 100 6.22 -16.04 -2.49
CA MET A 100 6.22 -17.48 -2.19
C MET A 100 5.11 -17.86 -1.20
N ALA A 101 4.87 -17.02 -0.19
CA ALA A 101 3.77 -17.18 0.76
C ALA A 101 2.41 -17.17 0.04
N ALA A 102 2.18 -16.24 -0.90
CA ALA A 102 0.96 -16.20 -1.71
C ALA A 102 0.70 -17.54 -2.44
N LEU A 103 1.73 -18.13 -3.04
CA LEU A 103 1.62 -19.40 -3.76
C LEU A 103 1.30 -20.57 -2.80
N VAL A 104 1.94 -20.60 -1.62
CA VAL A 104 1.67 -21.63 -0.60
C VAL A 104 0.23 -21.50 -0.06
N VAL A 105 -0.22 -20.29 0.21
CA VAL A 105 -1.59 -20.01 0.69
C VAL A 105 -2.64 -20.43 -0.35
N ALA A 106 -2.41 -20.10 -1.63
CA ALA A 106 -3.27 -20.55 -2.72
C ALA A 106 -3.27 -22.08 -2.86
N GLY A 107 -2.10 -22.73 -2.75
CA GLY A 107 -1.96 -24.19 -2.74
C GLY A 107 -2.66 -24.87 -1.55
N ALA A 108 -2.85 -24.16 -0.45
CA ALA A 108 -3.65 -24.60 0.70
C ALA A 108 -5.17 -24.41 0.51
N GLY A 109 -5.61 -23.91 -0.65
CA GLY A 109 -7.03 -23.74 -1.00
C GLY A 109 -7.63 -22.41 -0.54
N VAL A 110 -6.82 -21.45 -0.09
CA VAL A 110 -7.29 -20.11 0.28
C VAL A 110 -7.15 -19.18 -0.92
N PRO A 111 -8.23 -18.54 -1.41
CA PRO A 111 -8.15 -17.61 -2.55
C PRO A 111 -7.23 -16.41 -2.27
N VAL A 112 -6.26 -16.18 -3.15
CA VAL A 112 -5.29 -15.07 -3.00
C VAL A 112 -5.45 -14.06 -4.13
N VAL A 113 -5.62 -12.78 -3.79
CA VAL A 113 -5.49 -11.69 -4.76
C VAL A 113 -4.33 -10.82 -4.33
N LYS A 114 -3.15 -11.10 -4.87
CA LYS A 114 -1.92 -10.41 -4.49
C LYS A 114 -1.81 -9.08 -5.20
N HIS A 115 -1.66 -7.99 -4.47
CA HIS A 115 -1.27 -6.70 -5.05
C HIS A 115 0.25 -6.57 -5.04
N GLY A 116 0.84 -6.12 -6.15
CA GLY A 116 2.29 -6.00 -6.23
C GLY A 116 2.79 -5.10 -7.33
N ASN A 117 4.10 -4.90 -7.32
CA ASN A 117 4.78 -4.03 -8.27
C ASN A 117 6.15 -4.62 -8.65
N ARG A 118 6.82 -3.96 -9.60
CA ARG A 118 8.23 -4.17 -9.86
C ARG A 118 9.08 -3.63 -8.72
N ALA A 119 10.33 -4.08 -8.63
CA ALA A 119 11.27 -3.56 -7.67
C ALA A 119 11.43 -2.04 -7.80
N ALA A 120 11.28 -1.33 -6.68
CA ALA A 120 11.63 0.09 -6.57
C ALA A 120 13.07 0.30 -6.05
N SER A 121 13.55 -0.60 -5.20
CA SER A 121 14.87 -0.52 -4.56
C SER A 121 15.57 -1.87 -4.33
N SER A 122 14.88 -3.00 -4.48
CA SER A 122 15.46 -4.35 -4.43
C SER A 122 15.96 -4.79 -5.82
N ALA A 123 16.65 -5.92 -5.88
CA ALA A 123 17.06 -6.52 -7.16
C ALA A 123 15.89 -7.15 -7.94
N CYS A 124 14.82 -7.57 -7.25
CA CYS A 124 13.69 -8.30 -7.85
C CYS A 124 12.39 -8.01 -7.06
N GLY A 125 11.35 -7.51 -7.72
CA GLY A 125 10.02 -7.30 -7.15
C GLY A 125 9.12 -8.51 -7.38
N SER A 126 7.90 -8.45 -6.84
CA SER A 126 6.94 -9.55 -7.01
C SER A 126 6.55 -9.75 -8.47
N ALA A 127 6.36 -8.65 -9.22
CA ALA A 127 6.02 -8.73 -10.64
C ALA A 127 7.20 -9.29 -11.45
N ASP A 128 8.44 -8.88 -11.15
CA ASP A 128 9.63 -9.33 -11.86
C ASP A 128 9.83 -10.86 -11.70
N LEU A 129 9.66 -11.37 -10.47
CA LEU A 129 9.71 -12.81 -10.21
C LEU A 129 8.63 -13.58 -10.97
N LEU A 130 7.38 -13.11 -10.90
CA LEU A 130 6.24 -13.79 -11.52
C LEU A 130 6.38 -13.84 -13.05
N GLU A 131 6.84 -12.76 -13.68
CA GLU A 131 7.12 -12.75 -15.12
C GLU A 131 8.21 -13.74 -15.52
N GLN A 132 9.29 -13.85 -14.73
CA GLN A 132 10.34 -14.84 -14.99
C GLN A 132 9.84 -16.29 -14.84
N LEU A 133 8.79 -16.50 -14.03
CA LEU A 133 8.10 -17.80 -13.92
C LEU A 133 7.06 -18.02 -15.04
N GLY A 134 6.91 -17.08 -15.98
CA GLY A 134 5.99 -17.17 -17.12
C GLY A 134 4.55 -16.75 -16.80
N VAL A 135 4.31 -16.08 -15.66
CA VAL A 135 2.99 -15.56 -15.30
C VAL A 135 2.74 -14.24 -16.03
N ALA A 136 1.56 -14.12 -16.66
CA ALA A 136 1.09 -12.85 -17.20
C ALA A 136 0.68 -11.91 -16.05
N VAL A 137 1.52 -10.92 -15.72
CA VAL A 137 1.30 -10.03 -14.56
C VAL A 137 0.41 -8.84 -14.88
N ASP A 138 0.28 -8.48 -16.16
CA ASP A 138 -0.43 -7.30 -16.65
C ASP A 138 -1.86 -7.60 -17.11
N LEU A 139 -2.51 -8.58 -16.46
CA LEU A 139 -3.90 -8.93 -16.75
C LEU A 139 -4.81 -7.69 -16.67
N PRO A 140 -5.73 -7.52 -17.64
CA PRO A 140 -6.72 -6.46 -17.57
C PRO A 140 -7.67 -6.72 -16.38
N PRO A 141 -8.28 -5.67 -15.79
CA PRO A 141 -9.12 -5.81 -14.59
C PRO A 141 -10.23 -6.86 -14.70
N ALA A 142 -10.86 -6.97 -15.87
CA ALA A 142 -11.93 -7.94 -16.13
C ALA A 142 -11.45 -9.41 -16.09
N ALA A 143 -10.15 -9.67 -16.24
CA ALA A 143 -9.59 -11.02 -16.21
C ALA A 143 -9.17 -11.49 -14.81
N VAL A 144 -9.12 -10.59 -13.81
CA VAL A 144 -8.67 -10.93 -12.44
C VAL A 144 -9.62 -11.94 -11.78
N GLY A 145 -10.93 -11.70 -11.84
CA GLY A 145 -11.93 -12.61 -11.27
C GLY A 145 -11.88 -14.01 -11.88
N PRO A 146 -11.96 -14.16 -13.22
CA PRO A 146 -11.82 -15.46 -13.88
C PRO A 146 -10.49 -16.17 -13.58
N CYS A 147 -9.38 -15.44 -13.48
CA CYS A 147 -8.08 -16.00 -13.11
C CYS A 147 -8.12 -16.57 -11.68
N LEU A 148 -8.66 -15.81 -10.73
CA LEU A 148 -8.83 -16.27 -9.35
C LEU A 148 -9.70 -17.52 -9.26
N GLU A 149 -10.82 -17.57 -9.98
CA GLU A 149 -11.73 -18.72 -9.98
C GLU A 149 -11.08 -20.00 -10.52
N GLN A 150 -10.22 -19.88 -11.54
CA GLN A 150 -9.57 -21.03 -12.18
C GLN A 150 -8.31 -21.49 -11.44
N ALA A 151 -7.51 -20.54 -10.95
CA ALA A 151 -6.18 -20.83 -10.40
C ALA A 151 -6.11 -20.77 -8.86
N GLY A 152 -7.15 -20.24 -8.20
CA GLY A 152 -7.13 -19.96 -6.76
C GLY A 152 -6.24 -18.77 -6.37
N ILE A 153 -5.57 -18.14 -7.34
CA ILE A 153 -4.71 -16.97 -7.15
C ILE A 153 -4.80 -16.03 -8.36
N ALA A 154 -4.81 -14.73 -8.10
CA ALA A 154 -4.66 -13.70 -9.12
C ALA A 154 -3.67 -12.62 -8.66
N PHE A 155 -3.08 -11.91 -9.61
CA PHE A 155 -2.13 -10.83 -9.36
C PHE A 155 -2.67 -9.51 -9.91
N CYS A 156 -2.70 -8.48 -9.06
CA CYS A 156 -3.01 -7.11 -9.45
C CYS A 156 -1.70 -6.33 -9.56
N PHE A 157 -1.26 -6.03 -10.78
CA PHE A 157 -0.06 -5.26 -11.02
C PHE A 157 -0.32 -3.75 -10.90
N ALA A 158 0.25 -3.12 -9.87
CA ALA A 158 -0.09 -1.75 -9.46
C ALA A 158 -0.17 -0.71 -10.60
N PRO A 159 0.73 -0.66 -11.60
CA PRO A 159 0.62 0.28 -12.72
C PRO A 159 -0.63 0.11 -13.60
N VAL A 160 -1.18 -1.11 -13.69
CA VAL A 160 -2.43 -1.39 -14.41
C VAL A 160 -3.63 -0.87 -13.62
N PHE A 161 -3.62 -1.05 -12.30
CA PHE A 161 -4.78 -0.79 -11.45
C PHE A 161 -4.81 0.61 -10.85
N HIS A 162 -3.69 1.32 -10.77
CA HIS A 162 -3.59 2.69 -10.26
C HIS A 162 -2.92 3.63 -11.27
N PRO A 163 -3.49 3.82 -12.48
CA PRO A 163 -2.84 4.62 -13.53
C PRO A 163 -2.58 6.07 -13.11
N GLY A 164 -3.42 6.65 -12.24
CA GLY A 164 -3.24 8.02 -11.69
C GLY A 164 -1.94 8.18 -10.90
N MET A 165 -1.39 7.10 -10.32
CA MET A 165 -0.14 7.16 -9.57
C MET A 165 1.09 7.54 -10.40
N ARG A 166 0.98 7.52 -11.74
CA ARG A 166 2.03 8.01 -12.63
C ARG A 166 2.39 9.49 -12.36
N HIS A 167 1.43 10.30 -11.91
CA HIS A 167 1.63 11.71 -11.62
C HIS A 167 2.52 11.94 -10.39
N ALA A 168 2.58 10.98 -9.47
CA ALA A 168 3.50 10.98 -8.34
C ALA A 168 4.88 10.36 -8.67
N ALA A 169 5.06 9.74 -9.83
CA ALA A 169 6.26 8.95 -10.13
C ALA A 169 7.54 9.81 -10.20
N VAL A 170 7.47 10.97 -10.87
CA VAL A 170 8.62 11.90 -11.00
C VAL A 170 9.06 12.43 -9.63
N PRO A 171 8.17 13.05 -8.82
CA PRO A 171 8.51 13.47 -7.46
C PRO A 171 9.12 12.36 -6.61
N ARG A 172 8.54 11.15 -6.63
CA ARG A 172 9.04 10.02 -5.84
C ARG A 172 10.44 9.60 -6.25
N ARG A 173 10.70 9.51 -7.55
CA ARG A 173 12.02 9.14 -8.09
C ARG A 173 13.05 10.20 -7.75
N ASP A 174 12.72 11.48 -7.95
CA ASP A 174 13.67 12.58 -7.77
C ASP A 174 13.98 12.83 -6.28
N LEU A 175 13.01 12.61 -5.38
CA LEU A 175 13.23 12.64 -3.94
C LEU A 175 14.17 11.51 -3.46
N GLY A 176 14.05 10.31 -4.04
CA GLY A 176 14.94 9.17 -3.73
C GLY A 176 14.87 8.66 -2.28
N VAL A 177 13.90 9.13 -1.48
CA VAL A 177 13.70 8.74 -0.08
C VAL A 177 12.31 8.13 0.10
N ALA A 178 12.17 7.24 1.08
CA ALA A 178 10.86 6.73 1.45
C ALA A 178 9.94 7.86 1.92
N THR A 179 8.65 7.78 1.63
CA THR A 179 7.59 8.72 2.02
C THR A 179 6.29 7.95 2.28
N VAL A 180 5.19 8.65 2.59
CA VAL A 180 3.87 8.01 2.71
C VAL A 180 3.50 7.15 1.50
N PHE A 181 3.96 7.51 0.28
CA PHE A 181 3.69 6.74 -0.93
C PHE A 181 4.27 5.32 -0.91
N ASN A 182 5.25 5.03 -0.04
CA ASN A 182 5.84 3.70 0.10
C ASN A 182 4.94 2.74 0.88
N ILE A 183 3.98 3.25 1.67
CA ILE A 183 3.08 2.41 2.46
C ILE A 183 1.68 2.28 1.85
N LEU A 184 1.39 3.01 0.76
CA LEU A 184 0.07 2.95 0.12
C LEU A 184 -0.17 1.63 -0.62
N GLY A 185 0.87 1.02 -1.21
CA GLY A 185 0.74 -0.20 -2.01
C GLY A 185 -0.01 -1.33 -1.29
N PRO A 186 0.42 -1.74 -0.08
CA PRO A 186 -0.30 -2.74 0.71
C PRO A 186 -1.73 -2.36 1.09
N LEU A 187 -2.04 -1.07 1.15
CA LEU A 187 -3.35 -0.58 1.60
C LEU A 187 -4.33 -0.41 0.43
N THR A 188 -3.87 -0.39 -0.82
CA THR A 188 -4.70 -0.02 -1.97
C THR A 188 -4.98 -1.17 -2.93
N ASN A 189 -4.94 -2.43 -2.47
CA ASN A 189 -5.29 -3.56 -3.32
C ASN A 189 -6.70 -3.36 -3.93
N PRO A 190 -6.84 -3.31 -5.27
CA PRO A 190 -8.10 -2.97 -5.95
C PRO A 190 -9.20 -4.01 -5.72
N ALA A 191 -8.84 -5.25 -5.36
CA ALA A 191 -9.78 -6.31 -5.02
C ALA A 191 -10.36 -6.19 -3.61
N ARG A 192 -9.86 -5.23 -2.80
CA ARG A 192 -10.33 -4.94 -1.43
C ARG A 192 -10.44 -6.22 -0.58
N PRO A 193 -9.32 -6.94 -0.39
CA PRO A 193 -9.33 -8.23 0.32
C PRO A 193 -9.89 -8.07 1.74
N ALA A 194 -10.68 -9.06 2.16
CA ALA A 194 -11.25 -9.06 3.51
C ALA A 194 -10.21 -9.44 4.58
N ALA A 195 -9.09 -10.05 4.18
CA ALA A 195 -7.96 -10.25 5.06
C ALA A 195 -6.60 -9.97 4.42
N GLN A 196 -5.65 -9.48 5.21
CA GLN A 196 -4.31 -9.13 4.74
C GLN A 196 -3.18 -9.53 5.70
N ALA A 197 -2.07 -10.00 5.14
CA ALA A 197 -0.80 -10.13 5.84
C ALA A 197 0.14 -9.06 5.29
N VAL A 198 0.49 -8.07 6.13
CA VAL A 198 1.19 -6.86 5.70
C VAL A 198 2.52 -6.69 6.43
N GLY A 199 3.59 -6.82 5.67
CA GLY A 199 4.94 -6.52 6.09
C GLY A 199 5.24 -5.03 6.10
N VAL A 200 5.86 -4.52 7.16
CA VAL A 200 6.23 -3.09 7.27
C VAL A 200 7.68 -2.92 7.72
N SER A 201 8.50 -2.24 6.90
CA SER A 201 9.92 -2.03 7.20
C SER A 201 10.17 -0.94 8.25
N ASP A 202 9.35 0.11 8.27
CA ASP A 202 9.42 1.21 9.24
C ASP A 202 8.52 0.93 10.46
N ALA A 203 9.14 0.71 11.63
CA ALA A 203 8.43 0.42 12.87
C ALA A 203 7.40 1.49 13.27
N ARG A 204 7.60 2.75 12.85
CA ARG A 204 6.66 3.85 13.15
C ARG A 204 5.37 3.73 12.34
N LEU A 205 5.45 3.14 11.14
CA LEU A 205 4.33 3.06 10.20
C LEU A 205 3.48 1.80 10.42
N ALA A 206 4.01 0.76 11.05
CA ALA A 206 3.26 -0.46 11.34
C ALA A 206 1.94 -0.21 12.13
N PRO A 207 1.93 0.53 13.27
CA PRO A 207 0.68 0.85 13.96
C PRO A 207 -0.24 1.77 13.15
N VAL A 208 0.31 2.66 12.31
CA VAL A 208 -0.47 3.54 11.42
C VAL A 208 -1.22 2.71 10.38
N MET A 209 -0.53 1.78 9.71
CA MET A 209 -1.12 0.88 8.72
C MET A 209 -2.16 -0.05 9.35
N ALA A 210 -1.88 -0.60 10.54
CA ALA A 210 -2.84 -1.40 11.29
C ALA A 210 -4.12 -0.60 11.61
N GLY A 211 -3.98 0.67 12.03
CA GLY A 211 -5.12 1.56 12.26
C GLY A 211 -5.96 1.83 11.00
N VAL A 212 -5.32 1.98 9.83
CA VAL A 212 -6.03 2.14 8.55
C VAL A 212 -6.84 0.88 8.19
N LEU A 213 -6.24 -0.30 8.37
CA LEU A 213 -6.92 -1.59 8.11
C LEU A 213 -8.06 -1.82 9.09
N ALA A 214 -7.88 -1.46 10.37
CA ALA A 214 -8.90 -1.52 11.40
C ALA A 214 -10.11 -0.64 11.06
N ALA A 215 -9.87 0.62 10.69
CA ALA A 215 -10.94 1.55 10.29
C ALA A 215 -11.75 1.06 9.07
N ARG A 216 -11.14 0.23 8.22
CA ARG A 216 -11.78 -0.39 7.05
C ARG A 216 -12.47 -1.73 7.36
N GLY A 217 -12.34 -2.25 8.57
CA GLY A 217 -12.87 -3.56 8.96
C GLY A 217 -12.15 -4.73 8.28
N THR A 218 -10.89 -4.55 7.87
CA THR A 218 -10.08 -5.62 7.28
C THR A 218 -9.44 -6.46 8.39
N ASP A 219 -9.59 -7.78 8.35
CA ASP A 219 -8.87 -8.66 9.28
C ASP A 219 -7.41 -8.75 8.85
N ALA A 220 -6.46 -8.32 9.68
CA ALA A 220 -5.08 -8.24 9.23
C ALA A 220 -4.06 -8.64 10.28
N LEU A 221 -2.93 -9.12 9.79
CA LEU A 221 -1.69 -9.19 10.55
C LEU A 221 -0.74 -8.18 9.93
N VAL A 222 -0.47 -7.08 10.64
CA VAL A 222 0.61 -6.18 10.28
C VAL A 222 1.83 -6.60 11.08
N PHE A 223 3.00 -6.77 10.46
CA PHE A 223 4.17 -7.29 11.15
C PHE A 223 5.48 -6.68 10.67
N ARG A 224 6.48 -6.79 11.54
CA ARG A 224 7.86 -6.40 11.30
C ARG A 224 8.79 -7.33 12.07
N GLY A 225 9.81 -7.86 11.40
CA GLY A 225 10.91 -8.54 12.08
C GLY A 225 11.71 -7.56 12.93
N ASP A 226 12.14 -7.97 14.12
CA ASP A 226 12.94 -7.10 14.99
C ASP A 226 14.35 -6.85 14.42
N ASP A 227 14.76 -7.67 13.45
CA ASP A 227 15.93 -7.49 12.59
C ASP A 227 15.74 -6.43 11.47
N GLY A 228 14.53 -5.87 11.36
CA GLY A 228 14.18 -4.79 10.43
C GLY A 228 13.51 -5.25 9.14
N LEU A 229 13.29 -6.55 8.96
CA LEU A 229 12.57 -7.09 7.81
C LEU A 229 11.10 -6.65 7.81
N ASP A 230 10.56 -6.37 6.62
CA ASP A 230 9.13 -6.27 6.40
C ASP A 230 8.50 -7.66 6.19
N GLU A 231 9.02 -8.67 6.87
CA GLU A 231 8.61 -10.06 6.79
C GLU A 231 8.64 -10.68 8.20
N LEU A 232 7.90 -11.77 8.42
CA LEU A 232 8.07 -12.55 9.65
C LEU A 232 9.44 -13.23 9.62
N THR A 233 10.35 -12.77 10.47
CA THR A 233 11.73 -13.25 10.47
C THR A 233 11.89 -14.57 11.21
N ILE A 234 12.89 -15.34 10.80
CA ILE A 234 13.37 -16.55 11.50
C ILE A 234 14.69 -16.30 12.25
N THR A 235 15.27 -15.10 12.14
CA THR A 235 16.55 -14.75 12.78
C THR A 235 16.39 -14.27 14.22
N GLY A 236 15.15 -13.96 14.62
CA GLY A 236 14.79 -13.43 15.92
C GLY A 236 13.27 -13.26 16.06
N PRO A 237 12.81 -12.49 17.05
CA PRO A 237 11.39 -12.20 17.21
C PRO A 237 10.85 -11.30 16.09
N SER A 238 9.53 -11.30 15.96
CA SER A 238 8.79 -10.34 15.14
C SER A 238 7.71 -9.71 15.99
N THR A 239 7.47 -8.42 15.77
CA THR A 239 6.33 -7.70 16.35
C THR A 239 5.14 -7.79 15.40
N VAL A 240 3.96 -8.12 15.93
CA VAL A 240 2.72 -8.28 15.15
C VAL A 240 1.59 -7.45 15.77
N TRP A 241 0.93 -6.64 14.95
CA TRP A 241 -0.30 -5.92 15.27
C TRP A 241 -1.47 -6.68 14.64
N VAL A 242 -2.40 -7.15 15.47
CA VAL A 242 -3.48 -8.05 15.06
C VAL A 242 -4.76 -7.23 14.87
N VAL A 243 -5.13 -7.00 13.63
CA VAL A 243 -6.35 -6.29 13.29
C VAL A 243 -7.52 -7.27 13.22
N ARG A 244 -8.53 -7.07 14.07
CA ARG A 244 -9.76 -7.85 14.06
C ARG A 244 -10.91 -7.03 14.63
N ASP A 245 -12.11 -7.20 14.05
CA ASP A 245 -13.33 -6.55 14.52
C ASP A 245 -13.20 -5.01 14.64
N GLY A 246 -12.42 -4.41 13.74
CA GLY A 246 -12.15 -2.97 13.71
C GLY A 246 -11.19 -2.46 14.79
N THR A 247 -10.47 -3.35 15.46
CA THR A 247 -9.50 -3.03 16.53
C THR A 247 -8.12 -3.62 16.22
N VAL A 248 -7.07 -3.08 16.84
CA VAL A 248 -5.66 -3.50 16.71
C VAL A 248 -5.15 -4.07 18.03
#